data_AF-A0A7L4QN17-F1
#
_entry.id   AF-A0A7L4QN17-F1
#
_cell.length_a   1.000
_cell.length_b   1.000
_cell.length_c   1.000
_cell.angle_alpha   90.00
_cell.angle_beta   90.00
_cell.angle_gamma   90.00
#
_symmetry.space_group_name_H-M   'P 1'
#
loop_
_entity.id
_entity.type
_entity.pdbx_description
1 polymer ?
#
loop_
_entity_poly.entity_id
_entity_poly.type
_entity_poly.pdbx_seq_one_letter_code
_entity_poly.pdbx_strand_id
1 'polypeptide(L)' 'RLDIQNSQGVYINREMRSIALNGSGFFEYDWTNPITNETEPKMSYVTKVDDDWWLGAGIYLSDVENSTE' A
#
# COMPACT_ATOMS: atom_id res chain seq x y z
N ARG A 1 -13.80 -0.35 -1.05
CA ARG A 1 -13.94 -1.06 -2.35
C ARG A 1 -12.80 -2.08 -2.45
N LEU A 2 -13.08 -3.39 -2.45
CA LEU A 2 -12.02 -4.41 -2.55
C LEU A 2 -11.39 -4.46 -3.96
N ASP A 3 -12.14 -4.09 -4.98
CA ASP A 3 -11.74 -4.27 -6.38
C ASP A 3 -11.13 -3.00 -6.97
N ILE A 4 -10.14 -2.44 -6.27
CA ILE A 4 -9.29 -1.39 -6.85
C ILE A 4 -8.02 -2.06 -7.34
N GLN A 5 -7.68 -1.80 -8.60
CA GLN A 5 -6.46 -2.25 -9.23
C GLN A 5 -5.51 -1.08 -9.44
N ASN A 6 -4.22 -1.34 -9.26
CA ASN A 6 -3.19 -0.43 -9.76
C ASN A 6 -3.01 -0.59 -11.28
N SER A 7 -2.08 0.17 -11.86
CA SER A 7 -1.73 0.15 -13.30
C SER A 7 -1.29 -1.23 -13.81
N GLN A 8 -0.84 -2.12 -12.92
CA GLN A 8 -0.39 -3.48 -13.23
C GLN A 8 -1.49 -4.55 -13.07
N GLY A 9 -2.72 -4.16 -12.70
CA GLY A 9 -3.84 -5.07 -12.49
C GLY A 9 -3.86 -5.75 -11.12
N VAL A 10 -2.99 -5.35 -10.19
CA VAL A 10 -2.93 -5.91 -8.82
C VAL A 10 -4.08 -5.34 -7.99
N TYR A 11 -4.88 -6.21 -7.38
CA TYR A 11 -5.98 -5.81 -6.51
C TYR A 11 -5.48 -5.40 -5.11
N ILE A 12 -5.03 -4.16 -4.97
CA ILE A 12 -4.36 -3.65 -3.76
C ILE A 12 -5.12 -3.96 -2.47
N ASN A 13 -6.43 -3.73 -2.42
CA ASN A 13 -7.22 -3.98 -1.20
C ASN A 13 -7.46 -5.46 -0.92
N ARG A 14 -7.39 -6.34 -1.93
CA ARG A 14 -7.45 -7.80 -1.71
C ARG A 14 -6.13 -8.31 -1.13
N GLU A 15 -5.01 -7.81 -1.63
CA GLU A 15 -3.67 -8.13 -1.10
C GLU A 15 -3.51 -7.62 0.34
N MET A 16 -3.87 -6.36 0.62
CA MET A 16 -3.85 -5.83 1.99
C MET A 16 -4.72 -6.66 2.95
N ARG A 17 -5.92 -7.06 2.52
CA ARG A 17 -6.77 -7.96 3.33
C ARG A 17 -6.10 -9.30 3.56
N SER A 18 -5.47 -9.88 2.54
CA SER A 18 -4.73 -11.15 2.67
C SER A 18 -3.62 -11.04 3.71
N ILE A 19 -2.83 -9.96 3.67
CA ILE A 19 -1.75 -9.71 4.64
C ILE A 19 -2.31 -9.58 6.06
N ALA A 20 -3.37 -8.79 6.25
CA ALA A 20 -4.01 -8.61 7.55
C ALA A 20 -4.62 -9.91 8.11
N LEU A 21 -5.21 -10.75 7.25
CA LEU A 21 -5.76 -12.04 7.67
C LEU A 21 -4.67 -13.05 8.08
N ASN A 22 -3.45 -12.89 7.57
CA ASN A 22 -2.29 -13.69 7.95
C ASN A 22 -1.43 -13.02 9.03
N GLY A 23 -1.96 -11.99 9.71
CA GLY A 23 -1.30 -11.25 10.77
C GLY A 23 -1.06 -9.80 10.38
N SER A 24 0.20 -9.45 10.18
CA SER A 24 0.61 -8.12 9.72
C SER A 24 1.89 -8.22 8.90
N GLY A 25 2.14 -7.22 8.06
CA GLY A 25 3.30 -7.27 7.17
C GLY A 25 3.44 -6.07 6.27
N PHE A 26 4.57 -6.03 5.58
CA PHE A 26 4.87 -5.03 4.57
C PHE A 26 4.29 -5.43 3.21
N PHE A 27 3.88 -4.42 2.45
CA PHE A 27 3.37 -4.55 1.09
C PHE A 27 3.96 -3.44 0.22
N GLU A 28 4.74 -3.82 -0.77
CA GLU A 28 5.27 -2.92 -1.79
C GLU A 28 4.42 -2.99 -3.04
N TYR A 29 3.98 -1.83 -3.56
CA TYR A 29 3.14 -1.74 -4.73
C TYR A 29 3.20 -0.34 -5.36
N ASP A 30 2.93 -0.27 -6.66
CA ASP A 30 2.77 1.01 -7.36
C ASP A 30 1.42 1.66 -7.02
N TRP A 31 1.45 2.94 -6.67
CA TRP A 31 0.25 3.73 -6.37
C TRP A 31 0.38 5.18 -6.78
N THR A 32 -0.75 5.83 -7.10
CA THR A 32 -0.78 7.26 -7.40
C THR A 32 -0.44 8.08 -6.16
N ASN A 33 0.69 8.78 -6.20
CA ASN A 33 1.05 9.76 -5.19
C ASN A 33 0.13 10.98 -5.31
N PRO A 34 -0.63 11.36 -4.26
CA PRO A 34 -1.57 12.47 -4.34
C PRO A 34 -0.89 13.85 -4.44
N ILE A 35 0.41 13.96 -4.16
CA ILE A 35 1.17 15.22 -4.24
C ILE A 35 1.67 15.45 -5.67
N THR A 36 2.34 14.46 -6.26
CA THR A 36 2.91 14.54 -7.62
C THR A 36 1.90 14.18 -8.71
N ASN A 37 0.85 13.44 -8.34
CA ASN A 37 -0.11 12.82 -9.24
C ASN A 37 0.52 11.77 -10.19
N GLU A 38 1.72 11.28 -9.85
CA GLU A 38 2.45 10.25 -10.58
C GLU A 38 2.25 8.88 -9.92
N THR A 39 2.44 7.81 -10.69
CA THR A 39 2.45 6.45 -10.14
C THR A 39 3.86 6.13 -9.66
N GLU A 40 3.99 5.90 -8.36
CA GLU A 40 5.27 5.74 -7.68
C GLU A 40 5.26 4.47 -6.80
N PRO A 41 6.43 3.84 -6.57
CA PRO A 41 6.52 2.71 -5.66
C PRO A 41 6.23 3.15 -4.23
N LYS A 42 5.34 2.42 -3.57
CA LYS A 42 4.92 2.68 -2.19
C LYS A 42 5.14 1.45 -1.32
N MET A 43 5.76 1.65 -0.17
CA MET A 43 5.89 0.63 0.88
C MET A 43 4.89 0.91 1.99
N SER A 44 3.95 -0.01 2.23
CA SER A 44 2.97 0.10 3.32
C SER A 44 3.12 -1.04 4.33
N TYR A 45 2.95 -0.73 5.61
CA TYR A 45 2.69 -1.74 6.63
C TYR A 45 1.18 -1.92 6.81
N VAL A 46 0.74 -3.17 6.82
CA VAL A 46 -0.67 -3.57 6.91
C VAL A 46 -0.87 -4.43 8.14
N THR A 47 -1.90 -4.15 8.93
CA THR A 47 -2.26 -4.92 10.11
C THR A 47 -3.77 -5.06 10.25
N LYS A 48 -4.21 -6.19 10.80
CA LYS A 48 -5.57 -6.33 11.30
C LYS A 48 -5.78 -5.42 12.51
N VAL A 49 -6.96 -4.78 12.58
CA VAL A 49 -7.41 -4.02 13.75
C VAL A 49 -8.38 -4.89 14.55
N ASP A 50 -9.39 -5.44 13.88
CA ASP A 50 -10.38 -6.38 14.40
C ASP A 50 -10.94 -7.23 13.23
N ASP A 51 -12.04 -7.96 13.46
CA ASP A 51 -12.64 -8.83 12.43
C ASP A 51 -13.26 -8.09 11.24
N ASP A 52 -13.53 -6.79 11.39
CA ASP A 52 -14.18 -5.96 10.40
C ASP A 52 -13.18 -5.02 9.69
N TRP A 53 -12.06 -4.67 10.34
CA TRP A 53 -11.12 -3.65 9.88
C TRP A 53 -9.68 -4.15 9.78
N TRP A 54 -8.99 -3.71 8.72
CA TRP A 54 -7.54 -3.66 8.63
C TRP A 54 -7.09 -2.25 8.30
N LEU A 55 -5.88 -1.89 8.73
CA LEU A 55 -5.27 -0.60 8.47
C LEU A 55 -3.98 -0.80 7.69
N GLY A 56 -3.79 0.01 6.65
CA GLY A 56 -2.55 0.13 5.91
C GLY A 56 -2.02 1.56 5.95
N ALA A 57 -0.74 1.74 6.28
CA ALA A 57 -0.06 3.03 6.25
C ALA A 57 1.33 2.87 5.63
N GLY A 58 1.78 3.84 4.84
CA GLY A 58 3.00 3.70 4.06
C GLY A 58 3.56 4.99 3.52
N ILE A 59 4.78 4.88 2.99
CA ILE A 59 5.56 5.97 2.39
C ILE A 59 5.80 5.68 0.91
N TYR A 60 5.89 6.73 0.09
CA TYR A 60 6.42 6.59 -1.26
C TYR A 60 7.95 6.49 -1.18
N LEU A 61 8.54 5.55 -1.91
CA LEU A 61 9.99 5.31 -1.84
C LEU A 61 10.79 6.42 -2.54
N SER A 62 10.18 7.07 -3.54
CA SER A 62 10.65 8.31 -4.17
C SER A 62 10.93 9.43 -3.15
N ASP A 63 10.07 9.59 -2.13
CA ASP A 63 10.26 10.60 -1.08
C ASP A 63 11.52 10.31 -0.24
N VAL A 64 11.84 9.03 -0.02
CA VAL A 64 13.01 8.61 0.75
C VAL A 64 14.29 8.87 -0.04
N GLU A 65 14.32 8.49 -1.32
CA GLU A 65 15.45 8.72 -2.21
C GLU A 65 15.81 10.21 -2.29
N ASN A 66 14.82 11.08 -2.50
CA ASN A 66 15.01 12.53 -2.57
C ASN A 66 15.43 13.19 -1.23
N SER A 67 15.30 12.49 -0.10
CA SER A 67 15.68 12.99 1.23
C SER A 67 17.10 12.63 1.64
N THR A 68 17.77 11.77 0.87
CA THR A 68 19.12 11.26 1.18
C THR A 68 20.21 11.95 0.36
N GLU A 69 19.86 12.99 -0.41
CA GLU A 69 20.77 13.93 -1.09
C GLU A 69 20.98 15.21 -0.27
#